data_AF-A0A177AUF5-F1
#
_entry.id   AF-A0A177AUF5-F1
#
_cell.length_a   1.000
_cell.length_b   1.000
_cell.length_c   1.000
_cell.angle_alpha   90.00
_cell.angle_beta   90.00
_cell.angle_gamma   90.00
#
_symmetry.space_group_name_H-M   'P 1'
#
loop_
_entity.id
_entity.type
_entity.pdbx_description
1 polymer ?
#
loop_
_entity_poly.entity_id
_entity_poly.type
_entity_poly.pdbx_seq_one_letter_code
_entity_poly.pdbx_strand_id
1 'polypeptide(L)'
;MLTYNQKKMIIEYYQKNKTTFIRLAEIFTARFKTKINDRTIKNIIDSEKKVLNFISNGLGTYSKAPKLTNIRVEKDLIEQILNFEIKGGFLTDALIIKMAQEISKKLQIDNLKF
;
A
#
# COMPACT_ATOMS: atom_id res chain seq x y z
N MET A 1 -6.73 -2.64 -17.51
CA MET A 1 -6.18 -2.16 -16.21
C MET A 1 -6.53 -3.20 -15.15
N LEU A 2 -5.59 -3.61 -14.29
CA LEU A 2 -5.82 -4.70 -13.32
C LEU A 2 -6.49 -4.18 -12.04
N THR A 3 -7.45 -4.94 -11.51
CA THR A 3 -8.10 -4.66 -10.22
C THR A 3 -7.17 -4.99 -9.04
N TYR A 4 -7.51 -4.51 -7.84
CA TYR A 4 -6.76 -4.83 -6.63
C TYR A 4 -6.70 -6.33 -6.37
N ASN A 5 -7.83 -7.04 -6.45
CA ASN A 5 -7.87 -8.49 -6.25
C ASN A 5 -6.98 -9.24 -7.25
N GLN A 6 -6.95 -8.80 -8.51
CA GLN A 6 -6.04 -9.37 -9.52
C GLN A 6 -4.57 -9.13 -9.19
N LYS A 7 -4.21 -7.93 -8.71
CA LYS A 7 -2.85 -7.61 -8.24
C LYS A 7 -2.46 -8.45 -7.01
N LYS A 8 -3.38 -8.60 -6.05
CA LYS A 8 -3.19 -9.43 -4.85
C LYS A 8 -2.94 -10.90 -5.20
N MET A 9 -3.70 -11.46 -6.14
CA MET A 9 -3.48 -12.83 -6.62
C MET A 9 -2.10 -13.02 -7.28
N ILE A 10 -1.62 -12.02 -8.03
CA ILE A 10 -0.27 -12.03 -8.62
C ILE A 10 0.80 -12.06 -7.54
N ILE A 11 0.64 -11.21 -6.53
CA ILE A 11 1.53 -11.09 -5.36
C ILE A 11 1.61 -12.42 -4.59
N GLU A 12 0.46 -12.95 -4.18
CA GLU A 12 0.38 -14.19 -3.38
C GLU A 12 1.00 -15.37 -4.14
N TYR A 13 0.75 -15.44 -5.45
CA TYR A 13 1.34 -16.47 -6.28
C TYR A 13 2.86 -16.33 -6.38
N TYR A 14 3.38 -15.10 -6.54
CA TYR A 14 4.82 -14.84 -6.57
C TYR A 14 5.49 -15.21 -5.24
N GLN A 15 4.90 -14.86 -4.10
CA GLN A 15 5.44 -15.20 -2.78
C GLN A 15 5.49 -16.71 -2.54
N LYS A 16 4.44 -17.43 -2.95
CA LYS A 16 4.35 -18.89 -2.75
C LYS A 16 5.28 -19.69 -3.68
N ASN A 17 5.43 -19.27 -4.93
CA ASN A 17 6.12 -20.05 -5.97
C ASN A 17 7.48 -19.48 -6.39
N LYS A 18 7.82 -18.26 -5.96
CA LYS A 18 9.07 -17.52 -6.29
C LYS A 18 9.44 -17.59 -7.79
N THR A 19 8.44 -17.48 -8.66
CA THR A 19 8.59 -17.65 -10.10
C THR A 19 9.06 -16.36 -10.79
N THR A 20 9.64 -16.46 -11.99
CA THR A 20 10.09 -15.30 -12.78
C THR A 20 8.92 -14.40 -13.22
N PHE A 21 9.19 -13.11 -13.40
CA PHE A 21 8.18 -12.13 -13.83
C PHE A 21 7.59 -12.42 -15.22
N ILE A 22 8.40 -12.96 -16.14
CA ILE A 22 7.95 -13.39 -17.47
C ILE A 22 6.89 -14.47 -17.33
N ARG A 23 7.16 -15.50 -16.50
CA ARG A 23 6.23 -16.61 -16.31
C ARG A 23 4.94 -16.19 -15.60
N LEU A 24 5.04 -15.27 -14.63
CA LEU A 24 3.86 -14.66 -14.01
C LEU A 24 3.02 -13.90 -15.03
N ALA A 25 3.65 -13.12 -15.91
CA ALA A 25 2.95 -12.37 -16.94
C ALA A 25 2.16 -13.30 -17.88
N GLU A 26 2.76 -14.43 -18.29
CA GLU A 26 2.07 -15.46 -19.09
C GLU A 26 0.86 -16.06 -18.37
N ILE A 27 1.06 -16.53 -17.13
CA ILE A 27 0.01 -17.18 -16.32
C ILE A 27 -1.18 -16.23 -16.13
N PHE A 28 -0.90 -15.00 -15.70
CA PHE A 28 -1.96 -14.05 -15.38
C PHE A 28 -2.56 -13.38 -16.61
N THR A 29 -1.83 -13.32 -17.73
CA THR A 29 -2.42 -12.93 -19.03
C THR A 29 -3.46 -13.95 -19.47
N ALA A 30 -3.14 -15.24 -19.40
CA ALA A 30 -4.07 -16.31 -19.73
C ALA A 30 -5.27 -16.32 -18.76
N ARG A 31 -5.02 -16.18 -17.45
CA ARG A 31 -6.05 -16.23 -16.41
C ARG A 31 -7.03 -15.06 -16.46
N PHE A 32 -6.53 -13.85 -16.67
CA PHE A 32 -7.35 -12.63 -16.63
C PHE A 32 -7.82 -12.19 -18.01
N LYS A 33 -7.47 -12.93 -19.07
CA LYS A 33 -7.78 -12.58 -20.47
C LYS A 33 -7.39 -11.13 -20.80
N THR A 34 -6.31 -10.66 -20.18
CA THR A 34 -5.85 -9.28 -20.23
C THR A 34 -4.36 -9.31 -20.49
N LYS A 35 -3.86 -8.54 -21.46
CA LYS A 35 -2.42 -8.49 -21.75
C LYS A 35 -1.66 -7.88 -20.57
N ILE A 36 -0.79 -8.66 -19.94
CA ILE A 36 0.09 -8.24 -18.85
C ILE A 36 1.52 -8.53 -19.29
N ASN A 37 2.40 -7.54 -19.17
CA ASN A 37 3.83 -7.73 -19.42
C ASN A 37 4.59 -7.91 -18.10
N ASP A 38 5.80 -8.45 -18.21
CA ASP A 38 6.75 -8.64 -17.11
C ASP A 38 7.04 -7.34 -16.36
N ARG A 39 7.13 -6.20 -17.06
CA ARG A 39 7.29 -4.87 -16.45
C ARG A 39 6.12 -4.52 -15.51
N THR A 40 4.89 -4.85 -15.90
CA THR A 40 3.70 -4.62 -15.07
C THR A 40 3.73 -5.49 -13.84
N ILE A 41 4.12 -6.77 -13.98
CA ILE A 41 4.31 -7.66 -12.84
C ILE A 41 5.37 -7.11 -11.88
N LYS A 42 6.54 -6.73 -12.41
CA LYS A 42 7.62 -6.13 -11.62
C LYS A 42 7.13 -4.90 -10.86
N ASN A 43 6.41 -3.98 -11.52
CA ASN A 43 5.84 -2.80 -10.87
C ASN A 43 4.84 -3.15 -9.75
N ILE A 44 4.03 -4.19 -9.93
CA ILE A 44 3.09 -4.65 -8.90
C ILE A 44 3.85 -5.16 -7.67
N ILE A 45 4.85 -6.02 -7.88
CA ILE A 45 5.67 -6.58 -6.79
C ILE A 45 6.51 -5.49 -6.12
N ASP A 46 7.12 -4.58 -6.88
CA ASP A 46 7.90 -3.48 -6.33
C ASP A 46 7.03 -2.47 -5.58
N SER A 47 5.79 -2.24 -6.02
CA SER A 47 4.83 -1.40 -5.28
C SER A 47 4.40 -2.05 -3.98
N GLU A 48 4.17 -3.37 -3.97
CA GLU A 48 3.91 -4.11 -2.74
C GLU A 48 5.10 -4.01 -1.78
N LYS A 49 6.34 -4.20 -2.26
CA LYS A 49 7.55 -4.01 -1.46
C LYS A 49 7.67 -2.59 -0.93
N LYS A 50 7.26 -1.57 -1.68
CA LYS A 50 7.24 -0.18 -1.22
C LYS A 50 6.23 0.03 -0.10
N VAL A 51 5.04 -0.56 -0.20
CA VAL A 51 4.00 -0.51 0.84
C VAL A 51 4.43 -1.31 2.07
N LEU A 52 4.94 -2.53 1.89
CA LEU A 52 5.46 -3.36 2.97
C LEU A 52 6.69 -2.74 3.62
N ASN A 53 7.62 -2.14 2.86
CA ASN A 53 8.75 -1.41 3.42
C ASN A 53 8.31 -0.10 4.09
N PHE A 54 7.25 0.56 3.62
CA PHE A 54 6.66 1.69 4.32
C PHE A 54 6.09 1.27 5.68
N ILE A 55 5.44 0.09 5.75
CA ILE A 55 4.87 -0.46 6.97
C ILE A 55 5.94 -1.08 7.89
N SER A 56 6.96 -1.76 7.33
CA SER A 56 8.01 -2.45 8.10
C SER A 56 9.15 -1.53 8.51
N ASN A 57 9.48 -0.54 7.68
CA ASN A 57 10.39 0.55 7.99
C ASN A 57 9.58 1.81 8.23
N GLY A 58 8.88 1.91 9.36
CA GLY A 58 8.35 3.20 9.86
C GLY A 58 9.41 4.32 10.02
N LEU A 59 10.62 4.17 9.46
CA LEU A 59 11.76 5.06 9.61
C LEU A 59 12.71 5.11 8.38
N GLY A 60 12.30 4.80 7.14
CA GLY A 60 13.28 4.67 6.03
C GLY A 60 12.90 5.19 4.65
N THR A 61 13.22 6.46 4.36
CA THR A 61 13.49 7.02 3.01
C THR A 61 12.33 7.29 2.03
N TYR A 62 11.15 7.69 2.50
CA TYR A 62 10.35 8.63 1.69
C TYR A 62 10.84 10.05 1.99
N SER A 63 11.66 10.58 1.09
CA SER A 63 11.97 11.99 1.06
C SER A 63 10.66 12.77 0.86
N LYS A 64 10.18 13.39 1.95
CA LYS A 64 9.01 14.31 2.04
C LYS A 64 7.64 13.70 2.37
N ALA A 65 7.56 12.60 3.12
CA ALA A 65 6.38 12.40 3.97
C ALA A 65 6.70 12.96 5.37
N PRO A 66 5.85 13.82 5.96
CA PRO A 66 6.03 14.27 7.34
C PRO A 66 6.19 13.06 8.25
N LYS A 67 7.29 13.01 9.04
CA LYS A 67 7.47 11.97 10.05
C LYS A 67 6.34 12.11 11.07
N LEU A 68 5.35 11.21 11.00
CA LEU A 68 4.36 11.08 12.06
C LEU A 68 5.11 10.59 13.29
N THR A 69 5.41 11.50 14.21
CA THR A 69 6.35 11.25 15.32
C THR A 69 5.72 10.39 16.43
N ASN A 70 4.53 9.82 16.20
CA ASN A 70 3.72 9.17 17.23
C ASN A 70 3.18 7.80 16.78
N ILE A 71 3.79 6.74 17.31
CA ILE A 71 3.48 5.33 17.02
C ILE A 71 1.99 4.99 17.23
N ARG A 72 1.30 5.66 18.16
CA ARG A 72 -0.15 5.45 18.39
C ARG A 72 -0.99 6.08 17.28
N VAL A 73 -0.63 7.27 16.81
CA VAL A 73 -1.28 7.92 15.67
C VAL A 73 -1.09 7.09 14.40
N GLU A 74 0.11 6.55 14.19
CA GLU A 74 0.42 5.73 13.02
C GLU A 74 -0.41 4.44 12.98
N LYS A 75 -0.52 3.73 14.11
CA LYS A 75 -1.31 2.49 14.19
C LYS A 75 -2.79 2.74 13.89
N ASP A 76 -3.39 3.73 14.53
CA ASP A 76 -4.81 4.07 14.35
C ASP A 76 -5.08 4.61 12.94
N LEU A 77 -4.11 5.31 12.34
CA LEU A 77 -4.20 5.82 10.98
C LEU A 77 -4.18 4.68 9.96
N ILE A 78 -3.28 3.72 10.14
CA ILE A 78 -3.22 2.51 9.30
C ILE A 78 -4.54 1.75 9.37
N GLU A 79 -5.11 1.58 10.57
CA GLU A 79 -6.40 0.88 10.74
C GLU A 79 -7.56 1.61 10.06
N GLN A 80 -7.60 2.95 10.13
CA GLN A 80 -8.61 3.75 9.43
C GLN A 80 -8.46 3.71 7.90
N ILE A 81 -7.22 3.80 7.42
CA ILE A 81 -6.88 3.68 5.99
C ILE A 81 -7.35 2.33 5.45
N LEU A 82 -7.01 1.24 6.15
CA LEU A 82 -7.42 -0.11 5.76
C LEU A 82 -8.95 -0.27 5.73
N ASN A 83 -9.64 0.24 6.75
CA ASN A 83 -11.11 0.20 6.79
C ASN A 83 -11.76 1.06 5.69
N PHE A 84 -11.15 2.19 5.32
CA PHE A 84 -11.64 3.06 4.25
C PHE A 84 -11.46 2.41 2.88
N GLU A 85 -10.32 1.78 2.64
CA GLU A 85 -10.04 1.05 1.39
C GLU A 85 -10.92 -0.20 1.24
N ILE A 86 -11.19 -0.95 2.32
CA ILE A 86 -12.12 -2.10 2.31
C ILE A 86 -13.52 -1.67 1.85
N LYS A 87 -13.94 -0.45 2.18
CA LYS A 87 -15.23 0.13 1.77
C LYS A 87 -15.21 0.69 0.34
N GLY A 88 -14.12 0.52 -0.40
CA GLY A 88 -13.95 1.01 -1.78
C GLY A 88 -13.65 2.51 -1.87
N GLY A 89 -13.23 3.14 -0.77
CA GLY A 89 -12.85 4.54 -0.75
C GLY A 89 -11.53 4.79 -1.49
N PHE A 90 -11.44 5.94 -2.17
CA PHE A 90 -10.21 6.38 -2.82
C PHE A 90 -9.39 7.27 -1.88
N LEU A 91 -8.17 6.85 -1.55
CA LEU A 91 -7.28 7.62 -0.69
C LEU A 91 -6.60 8.73 -1.49
N THR A 92 -6.64 9.94 -0.93
CA THR A 92 -5.88 11.09 -1.42
C THR A 92 -4.98 11.59 -0.28
N ASP A 93 -3.88 12.25 -0.62
CA ASP A 93 -2.96 12.79 0.38
C ASP A 93 -3.67 13.75 1.36
N ALA A 94 -4.59 14.56 0.85
CA ALA A 94 -5.42 15.46 1.67
C ALA A 94 -6.30 14.69 2.68
N LEU A 95 -6.85 13.53 2.27
CA LEU A 95 -7.66 12.69 3.13
C LEU A 95 -6.83 12.00 4.21
N ILE A 96 -5.65 11.50 3.86
CA ILE A 96 -4.72 10.87 4.82
C ILE A 96 -4.27 11.88 5.87
N ILE A 97 -3.93 13.11 5.47
CA ILE A 97 -3.57 14.20 6.39
C ILE A 97 -4.75 14.53 7.32
N LYS A 98 -5.97 14.62 6.78
CA LYS A 98 -7.17 14.87 7.59
C LYS A 98 -7.42 13.76 8.61
N MET A 99 -7.32 12.49 8.21
CA MET A 99 -7.44 11.34 9.11
C MET A 99 -6.39 11.37 10.22
N ALA A 100 -5.13 11.67 9.88
CA ALA A 100 -4.04 11.78 10.85
C ALA A 100 -4.30 12.90 11.88
N GLN A 101 -4.81 14.05 11.42
CA GLN A 101 -5.18 15.17 12.30
C GLN A 101 -6.35 14.82 13.23
N GLU A 102 -7.37 14.10 12.73
CA GLU A 102 -8.50 13.64 13.55
C GLU A 102 -8.06 12.65 14.63
N ILE A 103 -7.16 11.72 14.29
CA ILE A 103 -6.59 10.77 15.25
C ILE A 103 -5.75 11.49 16.31
N SER A 104 -4.92 12.45 15.90
CA SER A 104 -4.12 13.24 16.86
C SER A 104 -4.99 13.99 17.87
N LYS A 105 -6.08 14.59 17.39
CA LYS A 105 -7.04 15.28 18.25
C LYS A 105 -7.73 14.31 19.21
N LYS A 106 -8.14 13.12 18.75
CA LYS A 106 -8.73 12.08 19.59
C LYS A 106 -7.77 11.61 20.69
N LEU A 107 -6.48 11.52 20.37
CA LEU A 107 -5.45 11.08 21.29
C LEU A 107 -4.89 12.21 22.19
N GLN A 108 -5.43 13.44 22.08
CA GLN A 108 -4.96 14.63 22.80
C GLN A 108 -3.45 14.88 22.62
N ILE A 109 -2.95 14.62 21.41
CA ILE A 109 -1.55 14.88 21.05
C ILE A 109 -1.51 16.28 20.45
N ASP A 110 -1.17 17.26 21.28
CA ASP A 110 -1.21 18.69 20.94
C ASP A 110 -0.06 19.17 20.05
N ASN A 111 0.87 18.30 19.67
CA ASN A 111 2.08 18.68 18.93
C ASN A 111 2.37 17.77 17.73
N LEU A 112 1.47 17.72 16.74
CA LEU A 112 1.85 17.28 15.40
C LEU A 112 2.42 18.46 14.61
N LYS A 113 3.75 18.55 14.54
CA LYS A 113 4.43 19.36 13.52
C LYS A 113 4.51 18.53 12.24
N PHE A 114 3.76 18.94 11.21
CA PHE A 114 3.79 18.37 9.87
C PHE A 114 4.86 19.05 9.01
#